data_AF-T1W3H4-F1
#
_entry.id   AF-T1W3H4-F1
#
_cell.length_a   1.000
_cell.length_b   1.000
_cell.length_c   1.000
_cell.angle_alpha   90.00
_cell.angle_beta   90.00
_cell.angle_gamma   90.00
#
_symmetry.space_group_name_H-M   'P 1'
#
loop_
_entity.id
_entity.type
_entity.pdbx_description
1 polymer ?
#
loop_
_entity_poly.entity_id
_entity_poly.type
_entity_poly.pdbx_seq_one_letter_code
_entity_poly.pdbx_strand_id
1 'polypeptide(L)'
;MVESYRMRGPVDVDALRAALADTVRRHPALRTTFRARRGVPYAQIGPDARVPVEVRTVADVAEAQVAVERLAAVPFALAEVP
;
A
#
# COMPACT_ATOMS: atom_id res chain seq x y z
N MET A 1 -3.71 12.73 -8.61
CA MET A 1 -4.31 11.76 -9.55
C MET A 1 -4.15 10.40 -8.91
N VAL A 2 -5.24 9.66 -8.73
CA VAL A 2 -5.19 8.32 -8.14
C VAL A 2 -5.04 7.32 -9.27
N GLU A 3 -3.94 6.57 -9.28
CA GLU A 3 -3.70 5.53 -10.29
C GLU A 3 -4.32 4.20 -9.84
N SER A 4 -4.98 3.50 -10.76
CA SER A 4 -5.55 2.17 -10.51
C SER A 4 -5.48 1.30 -11.75
N TYR A 5 -5.49 -0.01 -11.56
CA TYR A 5 -5.42 -1.00 -12.63
C TYR A 5 -6.68 -1.87 -12.65
N ARG A 6 -7.22 -2.11 -13.85
CA ARG A 6 -8.35 -3.02 -14.05
C ARG A 6 -7.86 -4.38 -14.55
N MET A 7 -8.16 -5.42 -13.81
CA MET A 7 -7.90 -6.81 -14.20
C MET A 7 -9.21 -7.48 -14.64
N ARG A 8 -9.13 -8.43 -15.57
CA ARG A 8 -10.27 -9.23 -16.04
C ARG A 8 -9.91 -10.70 -15.95
N GLY A 9 -10.86 -11.52 -15.52
CA GLY A 9 -10.66 -12.95 -15.27
C GLY A 9 -10.50 -13.25 -13.78
N PRO A 10 -10.29 -14.53 -13.44
CA PRO A 10 -10.07 -14.93 -12.05
C PRO A 10 -8.79 -14.27 -11.51
N VAL A 11 -8.87 -13.74 -10.29
CA VAL A 11 -7.73 -13.20 -9.55
C VAL A 11 -7.47 -14.09 -8.36
N ASP A 12 -6.28 -14.68 -8.30
CA ASP A 12 -5.78 -15.36 -7.11
C ASP A 12 -5.30 -14.30 -6.11
N VAL A 13 -6.12 -14.04 -5.10
CA VAL A 13 -5.88 -13.01 -4.08
C VAL A 13 -4.67 -13.35 -3.22
N ASP A 14 -4.43 -14.62 -2.92
CA ASP A 14 -3.34 -15.03 -2.05
C ASP A 14 -2.00 -14.96 -2.79
N ALA A 15 -1.98 -15.32 -4.07
CA ALA A 15 -0.83 -15.07 -4.93
C ALA A 15 -0.52 -13.56 -5.06
N LEU A 16 -1.55 -12.72 -5.21
CA LEU A 16 -1.36 -11.26 -5.28
C LEU A 16 -0.81 -10.69 -3.96
N ARG A 17 -1.32 -11.16 -2.81
CA ARG A 17 -0.80 -10.79 -1.48
C ARG A 17 0.68 -11.16 -1.33
N ALA A 18 1.05 -12.37 -1.72
CA ALA A 18 2.43 -12.82 -1.67
C ALA A 18 3.34 -11.97 -2.58
N ALA A 19 2.89 -11.68 -3.80
CA ALA A 19 3.64 -10.84 -4.74
C ALA A 19 3.88 -9.42 -4.19
N LEU A 20 2.84 -8.79 -3.61
CA LEU A 20 2.97 -7.45 -3.00
C LEU A 20 3.92 -7.46 -1.79
N ALA A 21 3.86 -8.48 -0.95
CA ALA A 21 4.78 -8.64 0.17
C ALA A 21 6.24 -8.80 -0.31
N ASP A 22 6.46 -9.58 -1.37
CA ASP A 22 7.77 -9.74 -1.98
C ASP A 22 8.31 -8.45 -2.62
N THR A 23 7.44 -7.67 -3.26
CA THR A 23 7.80 -6.33 -3.77
C THR A 23 8.28 -5.43 -2.63
N VAL A 24 7.53 -5.33 -1.52
CA VAL A 24 7.93 -4.48 -0.39
C VAL A 24 9.23 -4.96 0.26
N ARG A 25 9.41 -6.28 0.43
CA ARG A 25 10.65 -6.87 0.92
C ARG A 25 11.85 -6.54 0.03
N ARG A 26 11.68 -6.64 -1.29
CA ARG A 26 12.74 -6.40 -2.29
C ARG A 26 13.17 -4.94 -2.38
N HIS A 27 12.25 -3.98 -2.14
CA HIS A 27 12.48 -2.57 -2.40
C HIS A 27 12.63 -1.73 -1.11
N PRO A 28 13.86 -1.30 -0.73
CA PRO A 28 14.09 -0.51 0.49
C PRO A 28 13.27 0.79 0.57
N ALA A 29 12.97 1.40 -0.57
CA ALA A 29 12.16 2.62 -0.64
C ALA A 29 10.75 2.42 -0.05
N LEU A 30 10.14 1.23 -0.21
CA LEU A 30 8.78 0.93 0.25
C LEU A 30 8.69 0.64 1.76
N ARG A 31 9.83 0.45 2.42
CA ARG A 31 9.95 0.25 3.88
C ARG A 31 10.70 1.38 4.56
N THR A 32 10.90 2.50 3.88
CA THR A 32 11.58 3.66 4.45
C THR A 32 10.60 4.49 5.28
N THR A 33 10.96 4.72 6.54
CA THR A 33 10.22 5.58 7.48
C THR A 33 10.97 6.89 7.69
N PHE A 34 10.25 7.95 8.06
CA PHE A 34 10.80 9.27 8.33
C PHE A 34 10.58 9.62 9.80
N ARG A 35 11.69 9.83 10.51
CA ARG A 35 11.69 10.15 11.95
C ARG A 35 12.41 11.46 12.17
N ALA A 36 12.16 12.10 13.33
CA ALA A 36 12.88 13.30 13.72
C ALA A 36 13.83 13.00 14.88
N ARG A 37 15.07 13.50 14.81
CA ARG A 37 16.02 13.51 15.93
C ARG A 37 16.40 14.96 16.21
N ARG A 38 16.08 15.46 17.41
CA ARG A 38 16.29 16.86 17.80
C ARG A 38 15.66 17.86 16.80
N GLY A 39 14.47 17.55 16.28
CA GLY A 39 13.75 18.39 15.32
C GLY A 39 14.19 18.26 13.86
N VAL A 40 15.23 17.48 13.56
CA VAL A 40 15.70 17.27 12.17
C VAL A 40 15.18 15.95 11.63
N PRO A 41 14.45 15.93 10.49
CA PRO A 41 13.96 14.70 9.88
C PRO A 41 15.11 13.89 9.25
N TYR A 42 15.03 12.57 9.36
CA TYR A 42 15.91 11.62 8.70
C TYR A 42 15.13 10.40 8.22
N ALA A 43 15.58 9.81 7.11
CA ALA A 43 15.04 8.58 6.58
C ALA A 43 15.71 7.37 7.25
N GLN A 44 14.91 6.36 7.58
CA GLN A 44 15.37 5.10 8.15
C GLN A 44 14.71 3.95 7.40
N ILE A 45 15.53 3.06 6.85
CA ILE A 45 15.02 1.84 6.22
C ILE A 45 14.56 0.90 7.34
N GLY A 46 13.25 0.62 7.39
CA GLY A 46 12.62 -0.28 8.33
C GLY A 46 12.86 -1.76 8.02
N PRO A 47 12.50 -2.68 8.93
CA PRO A 47 12.60 -4.11 8.71
C PRO A 47 11.63 -4.59 7.61
N ASP A 48 11.66 -5.89 7.32
CA ASP A 48 10.61 -6.51 6.50
C ASP A 48 9.25 -6.28 7.17
N ALA A 49 8.29 -5.83 6.38
CA ALA A 49 6.96 -5.42 6.84
C ALA A 49 5.87 -6.17 6.07
N ARG A 50 4.74 -6.42 6.73
CA ARG A 50 3.62 -7.12 6.14
C ARG A 50 2.64 -6.10 5.58
N VAL A 51 2.48 -6.09 4.26
CA VAL A 51 1.53 -5.18 3.60
C VAL A 51 0.09 -5.61 3.92
N PRO A 52 -0.73 -4.73 4.53
CA PRO A 52 -2.15 -5.00 4.71
C PRO A 52 -2.87 -4.88 3.37
N VAL A 53 -3.42 -5.99 2.87
CA VAL A 53 -4.20 -6.03 1.62
C VAL A 53 -5.67 -6.31 1.96
N GLU A 54 -6.50 -5.29 1.80
CA GLU A 54 -7.94 -5.39 1.95
C GLU A 54 -8.61 -5.82 0.64
N VAL A 55 -9.59 -6.71 0.73
CA VAL A 55 -10.40 -7.14 -0.41
C VAL A 55 -11.84 -6.77 -0.13
N ARG A 56 -12.45 -6.05 -1.06
CA ARG A 56 -13.85 -5.62 -0.97
C ARG A 56 -14.62 -6.10 -2.20
N THR A 57 -15.85 -6.55 -1.98
CA THR A 57 -16.81 -6.77 -3.06
C THR A 57 -17.60 -5.48 -3.25
N VAL A 58 -17.77 -5.05 -4.50
CA VAL A 58 -18.53 -3.86 -4.90
C VAL A 58 -19.53 -4.24 -5.99
N ALA A 59 -20.59 -3.46 -6.15
CA ALA A 59 -21.66 -3.74 -7.11
C ALA A 59 -21.20 -3.53 -8.56
N ASP A 60 -20.42 -2.48 -8.82
CA ASP A 60 -19.96 -2.13 -10.16
C ASP A 60 -18.63 -1.33 -10.16
N VAL A 61 -18.20 -0.92 -11.35
CA VAL A 61 -16.96 -0.16 -11.55
C VAL A 61 -17.05 1.27 -11.00
N ALA A 62 -18.24 1.89 -11.01
CA ALA A 62 -18.39 3.24 -10.50
C ALA A 62 -18.21 3.26 -8.97
N GLU A 63 -18.79 2.28 -8.28
CA GLU A 63 -18.56 2.09 -6.84
C GLU A 63 -17.09 1.77 -6.55
N ALA A 64 -16.46 0.91 -7.35
CA ALA A 64 -15.03 0.61 -7.22
C ALA A 64 -14.16 1.87 -7.29
N GLN A 65 -14.48 2.78 -8.23
CA GLN A 65 -13.72 4.01 -8.43
C GLN A 65 -13.88 4.98 -7.26
N VAL A 66 -15.10 5.13 -6.73
CA VAL A 66 -15.35 5.90 -5.49
C VAL A 66 -14.59 5.31 -4.31
N ALA A 67 -14.54 3.98 -4.18
CA ALA A 67 -13.80 3.31 -3.11
C ALA A 67 -12.28 3.56 -3.22
N VAL A 68 -11.72 3.51 -4.43
CA VAL A 68 -10.32 3.81 -4.72
C VAL A 68 -9.98 5.27 -4.37
N GLU A 69 -10.82 6.22 -4.80
CA GLU A 69 -10.62 7.65 -4.49
C GLU A 69 -10.64 7.92 -2.99
N ARG A 70 -11.59 7.31 -2.26
CA ARG A 70 -11.65 7.43 -0.80
C ARG A 70 -10.43 6.83 -0.11
N LEU A 71 -9.98 5.65 -0.54
CA LEU A 71 -8.81 5.00 0.04
C LEU A 71 -7.54 5.82 -0.19
N ALA A 72 -7.37 6.38 -1.39
CA ALA A 72 -6.21 7.22 -1.71
C ALA A 72 -6.15 8.53 -0.90
N ALA A 73 -7.29 8.98 -0.36
CA ALA A 73 -7.36 10.12 0.54
C ALA A 73 -7.07 9.77 2.02
N VAL A 74 -6.89 8.49 2.36
CA VAL A 74 -6.59 8.05 3.74
C VAL A 74 -5.14 8.41 4.07
N PRO A 75 -4.88 9.24 5.10
CA PRO A 75 -3.52 9.51 5.56
C PRO A 75 -2.88 8.25 6.13
N PHE A 76 -1.56 8.12 5.96
CA PHE A 76 -0.77 7.06 6.58
C PHE A 76 0.46 7.64 7.28
N ALA A 77 0.94 6.93 8.30
CA ALA A 77 2.04 7.40 9.14
C ALA A 77 3.39 7.16 8.44
N LEU A 78 4.11 8.25 8.12
CA LEU A 78 5.46 8.14 7.55
C LEU A 78 6.50 7.61 8.54
N ALA A 79 6.21 7.59 9.84
CA ALA A 79 7.12 7.10 10.88
C ALA A 79 7.03 5.59 11.12
N GLU A 80 6.11 4.92 10.43
CA GLU A 80 5.78 3.50 10.58
C GLU A 80 5.95 2.79 9.23
N VAL A 81 6.34 1.52 9.27
CA VAL A 81 6.31 0.68 8.07
C VAL A 81 4.85 0.32 7.75
N PRO A 82 4.54 0.01 6.47
CA PRO A 82 3.21 -0.46 6.08
C PRO A 82 2.73 -1.66 6.90
#